data_AF-A0A5B7CSN2-F1
#
_entry.id   AF-A0A5B7CSN2-F1
#
_cell.length_a   1.000
_cell.length_b   1.000
_cell.length_c   1.000
_cell.angle_alpha   90.00
_cell.angle_beta   90.00
_cell.angle_gamma   90.00
#
_symmetry.space_group_name_H-M   'P 1'
#
loop_
_entity.id
_entity.type
_entity.pdbx_description
1 polymer ?
#
loop_
_entity_poly.entity_id
_entity_poly.type
_entity_poly.pdbx_seq_one_letter_code
_entity_poly.pdbx_strand_id
1 'polypeptide(L)'
;MRYYADFPVNPFLCAEHRTEMIASGREAHIPHSFSQPKPSKPWFNSACYRAIHDREVAHKRYLSHPSLESHSLYISGQNHAKFVLQLAKHSIIKRKCHTFSNSNSP
;
A
#
# COMPACT_ATOMS: atom_id res chain seq x y z
N MET A 1 -51.43 -18.24 -16.94
CA MET A 1 -50.38 -17.27 -16.59
C MET A 1 -49.23 -18.02 -15.93
N ARG A 2 -47.99 -17.67 -16.29
CA ARG A 2 -46.81 -18.54 -16.22
C ARG A 2 -46.25 -18.70 -14.80
N TYR A 3 -45.97 -19.96 -14.48
CA TYR A 3 -44.98 -20.51 -13.55
C TYR A 3 -43.96 -19.52 -12.98
N TYR A 4 -44.06 -19.25 -11.68
CA TYR A 4 -42.87 -19.08 -10.83
C TYR A 4 -42.69 -20.39 -10.06
N ALA A 5 -42.16 -21.40 -10.75
CA ALA A 5 -41.63 -22.58 -10.10
C ALA A 5 -40.10 -22.42 -10.01
N ASP A 6 -39.62 -22.54 -8.78
CA ASP A 6 -38.40 -23.26 -8.44
C ASP A 6 -37.15 -22.91 -9.25
N PHE A 7 -36.46 -21.86 -8.82
CA PHE A 7 -35.01 -21.90 -8.87
C PHE A 7 -34.51 -22.51 -7.56
N PRO A 8 -34.04 -23.77 -7.55
CA PRO A 8 -33.25 -24.25 -6.43
C PRO A 8 -31.99 -23.37 -6.40
N VAL A 9 -31.85 -22.54 -5.38
CA VAL A 9 -30.61 -21.80 -5.11
C VAL A 9 -29.58 -22.82 -4.67
N ASN A 10 -29.01 -23.56 -5.62
CA ASN A 10 -27.90 -24.44 -5.38
C ASN A 10 -26.65 -23.57 -5.19
N PRO A 11 -26.07 -23.50 -3.97
CA PRO A 11 -24.92 -22.64 -3.69
C PRO A 11 -23.69 -22.97 -4.55
N PHE A 12 -23.60 -24.20 -5.07
CA PHE A 12 -22.46 -24.69 -5.85
C PHE A 12 -22.42 -24.13 -7.28
N LEU A 13 -23.56 -24.03 -7.97
CA LEU A 13 -23.62 -23.45 -9.34
C LEU A 13 -23.30 -21.94 -9.34
N CYS A 14 -23.62 -21.24 -8.25
CA CYS A 14 -23.29 -19.83 -8.07
C CYS A 14 -21.78 -19.62 -7.80
N ALA A 15 -21.07 -20.62 -7.28
CA ALA A 15 -19.63 -20.55 -7.07
C ALA A 15 -18.86 -20.78 -8.37
N GLU A 16 -19.28 -21.73 -9.21
CA GLU A 16 -18.63 -22.03 -10.49
C GLU A 16 -18.74 -20.87 -11.47
N HIS A 17 -19.94 -20.32 -11.69
CA HIS A 17 -20.14 -19.17 -12.58
C HIS A 17 -19.40 -17.91 -12.09
N ARG A 18 -19.28 -17.73 -10.77
CA ARG A 18 -18.45 -16.65 -10.18
C ARG A 18 -16.96 -16.88 -10.39
N THR A 19 -16.50 -18.13 -10.33
CA THR A 19 -15.08 -18.48 -10.53
C THR A 19 -14.69 -18.32 -11.99
N GLU A 20 -15.57 -18.68 -12.94
CA GLU A 20 -15.38 -18.45 -14.38
C GLU A 20 -15.33 -16.95 -14.72
N MET A 21 -16.22 -16.14 -14.14
CA MET A 21 -16.20 -14.68 -14.32
C MET A 21 -14.91 -14.05 -13.77
N ILE A 22 -14.40 -14.53 -12.63
CA ILE A 22 -13.13 -14.05 -12.03
C ILE A 22 -11.92 -14.53 -12.85
N ALA A 23 -11.93 -15.79 -13.31
CA ALA A 23 -10.87 -16.35 -14.15
C ALA A 23 -10.77 -15.62 -15.50
N SER A 24 -11.91 -15.37 -16.15
CA SER A 24 -11.99 -14.59 -17.39
C SER A 24 -11.57 -13.12 -17.18
N GLY A 25 -11.94 -12.52 -16.04
CA GLY A 25 -11.53 -11.16 -15.68
C GLY A 25 -10.04 -11.00 -15.36
N ARG A 26 -9.36 -12.06 -14.90
CA ARG A 26 -7.91 -12.05 -14.62
C ARG A 26 -7.07 -11.91 -15.88
N GLU A 27 -7.55 -12.43 -17.01
CA GLU A 27 -6.81 -12.43 -18.27
C GLU A 27 -7.12 -11.19 -19.13
N ALA A 28 -8.30 -10.58 -18.93
CA ALA A 28 -8.76 -9.41 -19.69
C ALA A 28 -8.39 -8.03 -19.09
N HIS A 29 -7.81 -7.98 -17.89
CA HIS A 29 -7.40 -6.71 -17.28
C HIS A 29 -5.90 -6.62 -17.06
N ILE A 30 -5.16 -6.42 -18.16
CA ILE A 30 -3.86 -5.76 -18.11
C ILE A 30 -4.16 -4.26 -18.18
N PRO A 31 -3.95 -3.46 -17.12
CA PRO A 31 -3.98 -2.02 -17.26
C PRO A 31 -2.85 -1.66 -18.23
N HIS A 32 -3.20 -1.34 -19.48
CA HIS A 32 -2.25 -0.95 -20.54
C HIS A 32 -1.64 0.45 -20.30
N SER A 33 -1.51 0.83 -19.04
CA SER A 33 -0.83 2.04 -18.64
C SER A 33 -0.30 1.78 -17.25
N PHE A 34 0.98 1.41 -17.19
CA PHE A 34 1.79 1.89 -16.07
C PHE A 34 1.70 3.40 -16.11
N SER A 35 0.72 3.96 -15.41
CA SER A 35 0.72 5.38 -15.10
C SER A 35 2.10 5.66 -14.51
N GLN A 36 2.84 6.59 -15.10
CA GLN A 36 4.01 7.16 -14.44
C GLN A 36 3.62 7.41 -12.98
N PRO A 37 4.48 7.10 -11.99
CA PRO A 37 4.14 7.42 -10.62
C PRO A 37 3.86 8.93 -10.60
N LYS A 38 2.56 9.29 -10.53
CA LYS A 38 2.13 10.59 -10.02
C LYS A 38 3.04 10.86 -8.84
N PRO A 39 3.56 12.08 -8.60
CA PRO A 39 4.39 12.34 -7.42
C PRO A 39 3.54 11.98 -6.20
N SER A 40 3.66 10.74 -5.73
CA SER A 40 2.45 10.04 -5.29
C SER A 40 2.03 10.55 -3.94
N LYS A 41 2.95 11.21 -3.23
CA LYS A 41 2.74 11.97 -2.01
C LYS A 41 3.85 13.04 -1.96
N PRO A 42 3.56 14.35 -1.88
CA PRO A 42 4.59 15.39 -1.80
C PRO A 42 5.43 15.32 -0.51
N TRP A 43 4.98 14.56 0.48
CA TRP A 43 5.75 14.25 1.69
C TRP A 43 6.72 13.07 1.52
N PHE A 44 6.59 12.26 0.47
CA PHE A 44 7.43 11.09 0.26
C PHE A 44 8.71 11.50 -0.48
N ASN A 45 9.83 11.52 0.23
CA ASN A 45 11.13 11.96 -0.28
C ASN A 45 12.15 10.80 -0.31
N SER A 46 13.37 11.09 -0.78
CA SER A 46 14.46 10.10 -0.86
C SER A 46 14.79 9.47 0.51
N ALA A 47 14.68 10.21 1.61
CA ALA A 47 14.91 9.67 2.95
C ALA A 47 13.85 8.63 3.35
N CYS A 48 12.58 8.89 3.03
CA CYS A 48 11.50 7.91 3.20
C CYS A 48 11.76 6.63 2.41
N TYR A 49 12.19 6.75 1.15
CA TYR A 49 12.53 5.60 0.31
C TYR A 49 13.67 4.77 0.91
N ARG A 50 14.78 5.42 1.30
CA ARG A 50 15.93 4.73 1.92
C ARG A 50 15.52 4.00 3.20
N ALA A 51 14.80 4.67 4.10
CA ALA A 51 14.40 4.06 5.37
C ALA A 51 13.48 2.82 5.17
N ILE A 52 12.59 2.85 4.17
CA ILE A 52 11.77 1.69 3.81
C ILE A 52 12.62 0.57 3.22
N HIS A 53 13.53 0.90 2.30
CA HIS A 53 14.42 -0.05 1.67
C HIS A 53 15.33 -0.74 2.71
N ASP A 54 15.94 0.02 3.61
CA ASP A 54 16.81 -0.52 4.66
C ASP A 54 16.06 -1.45 5.61
N ARG A 55 14.82 -1.07 5.98
CA ARG A 55 13.91 -1.96 6.73
C ARG A 55 13.63 -3.26 5.97
N GLU A 56 13.41 -3.20 4.66
CA GLU A 56 13.15 -4.40 3.84
C GLU A 56 14.37 -5.30 3.69
N VAL A 57 15.56 -4.71 3.55
CA VAL A 57 16.82 -5.44 3.57
C VAL A 57 17.00 -6.15 4.91
N ALA A 58 16.76 -5.46 6.03
CA ALA A 58 16.82 -6.05 7.37
C ALA A 58 15.78 -7.18 7.55
N HIS A 59 14.56 -6.98 7.05
CA HIS A 59 13.50 -8.00 7.09
C HIS A 59 13.88 -9.25 6.29
N LYS A 60 14.40 -9.09 5.06
CA LYS A 60 14.89 -10.22 4.25
C LYS A 60 16.03 -10.96 4.95
N ARG A 61 16.96 -10.23 5.59
CA ARG A 61 18.03 -10.83 6.39
C ARG A 61 17.48 -11.66 7.55
N TYR A 62 16.53 -11.11 8.31
CA TYR A 62 15.85 -11.85 9.38
C TYR A 62 15.15 -13.12 8.88
N LEU A 63 14.42 -13.05 7.76
CA LEU A 63 13.76 -14.22 7.17
C LEU A 63 14.75 -15.28 6.69
N SER A 64 15.89 -14.87 6.12
CA SER A 64 16.92 -15.80 5.67
C SER A 64 17.72 -16.43 6.81
N HIS A 65 17.95 -15.69 7.89
CA HIS A 65 18.77 -16.10 9.03
C HIS A 65 18.14 -15.60 10.34
N PRO A 66 17.15 -16.33 10.88
CA PRO A 66 16.47 -15.91 12.10
C PRO A 66 17.43 -16.00 13.30
N SER A 67 17.81 -14.85 13.85
CA SER A 67 18.63 -14.73 15.05
C SER A 67 18.15 -13.53 15.88
N LEU A 68 18.57 -13.45 17.14
CA LEU A 68 18.24 -12.31 18.00
C LEU A 68 18.79 -10.99 17.41
N GLU A 69 19.96 -11.06 16.78
CA GLU A 69 20.61 -9.93 16.12
C GLU A 69 19.86 -9.50 14.85
N SER A 70 19.49 -10.45 13.97
CA SER A 70 18.76 -10.10 12.76
C SER A 70 17.35 -9.58 13.08
N HIS A 71 16.73 -10.12 14.12
CA HIS A 71 15.47 -9.62 14.66
C HIS A 71 15.60 -8.20 15.22
N SER A 72 16.62 -7.90 16.04
CA SER A 72 16.82 -6.57 16.61
C SER A 72 17.08 -5.51 15.52
N LEU A 73 17.86 -5.86 14.50
CA LEU A 73 18.10 -5.02 13.33
C LEU A 73 16.81 -4.73 12.55
N TYR A 74 15.97 -5.75 12.33
CA TYR A 74 14.68 -5.57 11.68
C TYR A 74 13.75 -4.64 12.47
N ILE A 75 13.61 -4.85 13.78
CA ILE A 75 12.78 -4.00 14.65
C ILE A 75 13.29 -2.55 14.66
N SER A 76 14.61 -2.36 14.75
CA SER A 76 15.24 -1.04 14.66
C SER A 76 14.92 -0.35 13.32
N GLY A 77 15.10 -1.06 12.21
CA GLY A 77 14.77 -0.57 10.86
C GLY A 77 13.27 -0.23 10.71
N GLN A 78 12.39 -1.03 11.31
CA GLN A 78 10.95 -0.79 11.30
C GLN A 78 10.58 0.50 12.04
N ASN A 79 11.13 0.69 13.25
CA ASN A 79 10.93 1.89 14.06
C ASN A 79 11.49 3.14 13.38
N HIS A 80 12.70 3.03 12.81
CA HIS A 80 13.33 4.12 12.07
C HIS A 80 12.48 4.54 10.86
N ALA A 81 12.03 3.59 10.04
CA ALA A 81 11.15 3.88 8.90
C ALA A 81 9.86 4.58 9.33
N LYS A 82 9.23 4.11 10.42
CA LYS A 82 8.02 4.73 10.98
C LYS A 82 8.28 6.18 11.40
N PHE A 83 9.40 6.45 12.07
CA PHE A 83 9.80 7.79 12.50
C PHE A 83 10.04 8.73 11.31
N VAL A 84 10.84 8.31 10.32
CA VAL A 84 11.16 9.11 9.13
C VAL A 84 9.89 9.47 8.35
N LEU A 85 8.98 8.51 8.17
CA LEU A 85 7.71 8.75 7.48
C LEU A 85 6.84 9.77 8.23
N GLN A 86 6.82 9.74 9.57
CA GLN A 86 6.08 10.73 10.36
C GLN A 86 6.70 12.12 10.26
N LEU A 87 8.03 12.22 10.38
CA LEU A 87 8.74 13.48 10.21
C LEU A 87 8.47 14.11 8.84
N ALA A 88 8.51 13.33 7.77
CA ALA A 88 8.30 13.83 6.43
C ALA A 88 6.87 14.38 6.24
N LYS A 89 5.86 13.72 6.82
CA LYS A 89 4.49 14.22 6.84
C LYS A 89 4.37 15.53 7.63
N HIS A 90 4.95 15.57 8.83
CA HIS A 90 4.90 16.76 9.69
C HIS A 90 5.60 17.95 9.05
N SER A 91 6.73 17.73 8.36
CA SER A 91 7.45 18.79 7.64
C SER A 91 6.59 19.46 6.57
N ILE A 92 5.81 18.68 5.80
CA ILE A 92 4.88 19.23 4.81
C ILE A 92 3.73 20.00 5.46
N ILE A 93 3.18 19.49 6.56
CA ILE A 93 2.12 20.21 7.31
C ILE A 93 2.67 21.56 7.81
N LYS A 94 3.83 21.55 8.46
CA LYS A 94 4.48 22.76 8.98
C LYS A 94 4.74 23.79 7.86
N ARG A 95 5.26 23.33 6.72
CA ARG A 95 5.50 24.18 5.55
C ARG A 95 4.21 24.85 5.06
N LYS A 96 3.13 24.08 4.92
CA LYS A 96 1.83 24.61 4.50
C LYS A 96 1.28 25.62 5.51
N CYS A 97 1.31 25.31 6.80
CA CYS A 97 0.88 26.24 7.85
C CYS A 97 1.63 27.57 7.77
N HIS A 98 2.95 27.53 7.61
CA HIS A 98 3.75 28.75 7.47
C HIS A 98 3.37 29.56 6.23
N THR A 99 3.14 28.92 5.08
CA THR A 99 2.68 29.59 3.86
C THR A 99 1.35 30.32 4.07
N PHE A 100 0.39 29.71 4.77
CA PHE A 100 -0.89 30.35 5.09
C PHE A 100 -0.79 31.47 6.14
N SER A 101 0.12 31.36 7.11
CA SER A 101 0.36 32.42 8.09
C SER A 101 0.94 33.68 7.43
N ASN A 102 1.89 33.52 6.51
CA ASN A 102 2.56 34.64 5.85
C ASN A 102 1.68 35.35 4.83
N SER A 103 0.68 34.68 4.23
CA SER A 103 -0.25 35.29 3.29
C SER A 103 -1.30 36.20 3.95
N ASN A 104 -1.42 36.15 5.28
CA ASN A 104 -2.37 36.96 6.06
C ASN A 104 -1.71 38.15 6.76
N SER A 105 -0.42 38.42 6.49
CA SER A 105 0.24 39.63 6.97
C SER A 105 -0.01 40.77 5.96
N PRO A 106 -0.55 41.94 6.40
CA PRO A 106 -0.86 43.08 5.52
C PRO A 106 0.37 43.73 4.89
#